data_AF-A0AAC9HVR5-F1
#
_entry.id   AF-A0AAC9HVR5-F1
#
_cell.length_a   1.000
_cell.length_b   1.000
_cell.length_c   1.000
_cell.angle_alpha   90.00
_cell.angle_beta   90.00
_cell.angle_gamma   90.00
#
_symmetry.space_group_name_H-M   'P 1'
#
loop_
_entity.id
_entity.type
_entity.pdbx_description
1 polymer ?
#
loop_
_entity_poly.entity_id
_entity_poly.type
_entity_poly.pdbx_seq_one_letter_code
_entity_poly.pdbx_strand_id
1 'polypeptide(L)'
;MSTTRWASDRHLDALRRLGANEILDRRAVRPVELPSYDVVVDAVGTELAAYRRLAARTVTIAFPSPAVLADIAASRVFGSRRIRTFSGRIRAELRPVVAGSFPLEETAAHRRLETGGNLGKLVIRTG
;
A
#
# COMPACT_ATOMS: atom_id res chain seq x y z
N MET A 1 -10.68 10.81 11.92
CA MET A 1 -9.49 9.98 11.66
C MET A 1 -8.78 10.59 10.47
N SER A 2 -7.63 11.24 10.65
CA SER A 2 -6.90 11.89 9.56
C SER A 2 -6.03 10.85 8.84
N THR A 3 -6.00 10.88 7.51
CA THR A 3 -5.26 9.91 6.69
C THR A 3 -4.22 10.62 5.82
N THR A 4 -2.95 10.21 5.98
CA THR A 4 -1.83 10.68 5.17
C THR A 4 -1.43 9.57 4.18
N ARG A 5 -1.22 9.94 2.91
CA ARG A 5 -0.91 8.97 1.85
C ARG A 5 0.35 9.33 1.10
N TRP A 6 1.00 8.31 0.55
CA TRP A 6 2.27 8.44 -0.14
C TRP A 6 2.09 8.12 -1.61
N ALA A 7 2.45 9.06 -2.48
CA ALA A 7 2.40 8.84 -3.92
C ALA A 7 3.34 9.76 -4.68
N SER A 8 3.75 9.31 -5.87
CA SER A 8 4.31 10.16 -6.91
C SER A 8 3.29 11.19 -7.41
N ASP A 9 3.74 12.36 -7.84
CA ASP A 9 2.94 13.49 -8.34
C ASP A 9 1.75 13.12 -9.24
N ARG A 10 1.94 12.14 -10.12
CA ARG A 10 0.90 11.66 -11.06
C ARG A 10 -0.40 11.14 -10.42
N HIS A 11 -0.44 10.87 -9.11
CA HIS A 11 -1.64 10.36 -8.43
C HIS A 11 -2.22 11.30 -7.38
N LEU A 12 -1.64 12.49 -7.18
CA LEU A 12 -2.04 13.39 -6.08
C LEU A 12 -3.53 13.72 -6.11
N ASP A 13 -4.05 14.19 -7.24
CA ASP A 13 -5.45 14.61 -7.34
C ASP A 13 -6.44 13.46 -7.17
N ALA A 14 -6.09 12.29 -7.69
CA ALA A 14 -6.92 11.11 -7.53
C ALA A 14 -6.93 10.61 -6.07
N LEU A 15 -5.82 10.74 -5.34
CA LEU A 15 -5.79 10.42 -3.91
C LEU A 15 -6.60 11.40 -3.06
N ARG A 16 -6.60 12.70 -3.40
CA ARG A 16 -7.48 13.69 -2.74
C ARG A 16 -8.95 13.32 -2.91
N ARG A 17 -9.36 12.93 -4.13
CA ARG A 17 -10.73 12.47 -4.42
C ARG A 17 -11.11 11.18 -3.68
N LEU A 18 -10.13 10.37 -3.29
CA LEU A 18 -10.34 9.17 -2.47
C LEU A 18 -10.38 9.46 -0.95
N GLY A 19 -10.30 10.74 -0.56
CA GLY A 19 -10.44 11.18 0.82
C GLY A 19 -9.13 11.28 1.61
N ALA A 20 -7.97 11.27 0.93
CA ALA A 20 -6.70 11.56 1.60
C ALA A 20 -6.70 13.00 2.14
N ASN A 21 -6.41 13.15 3.43
CA ASN A 21 -6.33 14.47 4.08
C ASN A 21 -4.99 15.15 3.77
N GLU A 22 -3.94 14.34 3.70
CA GLU A 22 -2.58 14.80 3.43
C GLU A 22 -1.91 13.84 2.45
N ILE A 23 -1.09 14.38 1.56
CA ILE A 23 -0.34 13.57 0.60
C ILE A 23 1.10 14.03 0.57
N LEU A 24 2.01 13.08 0.73
CA LEU A 24 3.45 13.29 0.75
C LEU A 24 4.07 12.59 -0.46
N ASP A 25 4.99 13.26 -1.14
CA ASP A 25 5.82 12.61 -2.15
C ASP A 25 6.93 11.83 -1.45
N ARG A 26 6.95 10.51 -1.68
CA ARG A 26 7.98 9.58 -1.18
C ARG A 26 9.39 9.99 -1.62
N ARG A 27 9.53 10.67 -2.76
CA ARG A 27 10.84 11.13 -3.27
C ARG A 27 11.32 12.39 -2.55
N ALA A 28 10.40 13.17 -1.99
CA ALA A 28 10.69 14.47 -1.40
C ALA A 28 10.91 14.41 0.12
N VAL A 29 10.40 13.37 0.80
CA VAL A 29 10.41 13.31 2.27
C VAL A 29 11.06 12.02 2.77
N ARG A 30 11.98 12.14 3.73
CA ARG A 30 12.59 10.96 4.36
C ARG A 30 11.76 10.50 5.55
N PRO A 31 11.68 9.18 5.83
CA PRO A 31 10.92 8.67 6.97
C PRO A 31 11.29 9.33 8.32
N VAL A 32 12.57 9.65 8.53
CA VAL A 32 13.05 10.28 9.79
C VAL A 32 12.51 11.69 10.02
N GLU A 33 12.05 12.38 8.98
CA GLU A 33 11.53 13.75 9.05
C GLU A 33 10.03 13.78 9.37
N LEU A 34 9.39 12.61 9.48
CA LEU A 34 7.96 12.50 9.66
C LEU A 34 7.55 12.38 11.12
N PRO A 35 6.34 12.86 11.46
CA PRO A 35 5.79 12.66 12.79
C PRO A 35 5.48 11.18 13.04
N SER A 36 5.21 10.86 14.30
CA SER A 36 4.68 9.55 14.67
C SER A 36 3.20 9.42 14.29
N TYR A 37 2.79 8.23 13.87
CA TYR A 37 1.43 7.86 13.49
C TYR A 37 0.91 6.71 14.38
N ASP A 38 -0.41 6.58 14.52
CA ASP A 38 -1.00 5.44 15.24
C ASP A 38 -0.80 4.13 14.48
N VAL A 39 -0.98 4.18 13.16
CA VAL A 39 -0.92 3.03 12.26
C VAL A 39 -0.20 3.40 10.98
N VAL A 40 0.77 2.59 10.58
CA VAL A 40 1.35 2.62 9.23
C VAL A 40 0.93 1.37 8.47
N VAL A 41 0.40 1.56 7.26
CA VAL A 41 0.09 0.47 6.32
C VAL A 41 1.11 0.52 5.18
N ASP A 42 2.02 -0.45 5.16
CA ASP A 42 3.07 -0.56 4.15
C ASP A 42 2.74 -1.69 3.16
N ALA A 43 2.41 -1.32 1.93
CA ALA A 43 2.13 -2.27 0.86
C ALA A 43 3.34 -2.52 -0.06
N VAL A 44 4.49 -1.90 0.20
CA VAL A 44 5.72 -2.01 -0.61
C VAL A 44 6.79 -2.81 0.13
N GLY A 45 6.96 -2.60 1.44
CA GLY A 45 7.77 -3.43 2.32
C GLY A 45 9.29 -3.27 2.20
N THR A 46 9.79 -2.24 1.52
CA THR A 46 11.24 -2.07 1.24
C THR A 46 12.03 -1.37 2.36
N GLU A 47 11.38 -0.60 3.23
CA GLU A 47 12.05 0.18 4.30
C GLU A 47 11.36 -0.03 5.66
N LEU A 48 10.93 -1.28 5.91
CA LEU A 48 10.07 -1.64 7.04
C LEU A 48 10.60 -1.18 8.41
N ALA A 49 11.92 -1.25 8.61
CA ALA A 49 12.55 -0.80 9.85
C ALA A 49 12.40 0.71 10.10
N ALA A 50 12.49 1.53 9.05
CA ALA A 50 12.32 2.98 9.16
C ALA A 50 10.87 3.34 9.50
N TYR A 51 9.91 2.73 8.80
CA TYR A 51 8.48 2.97 9.00
C TYR A 51 7.95 2.43 10.33
N ARG A 52 8.51 1.33 10.85
CA ARG A 52 8.13 0.77 12.14
C ARG A 52 8.43 1.71 13.32
N ARG A 53 9.46 2.56 13.19
CA ARG A 53 9.78 3.57 14.22
C ARG A 53 8.75 4.69 14.28
N LEU A 54 8.06 4.95 13.17
CA LEU A 54 7.06 5.99 13.05
C LEU A 54 5.70 5.58 13.61
N ALA A 55 5.48 4.32 14.02
CA ALA A 55 4.15 3.91 14.45
C ALA A 55 4.08 3.03 15.69
N ALA A 56 2.97 3.17 16.41
CA ALA A 56 2.57 2.21 17.43
C ALA A 56 2.23 0.85 16.81
N ARG A 57 1.70 0.84 15.57
CA ARG A 57 1.29 -0.37 14.85
C ARG A 57 1.69 -0.30 13.37
N THR A 58 2.18 -1.41 12.83
CA THR A 58 2.53 -1.53 11.40
C THR A 58 1.82 -2.74 10.79
N VAL A 59 1.16 -2.53 9.66
CA VAL A 59 0.51 -3.57 8.84
C VAL A 59 1.26 -3.63 7.52
N THR A 60 1.80 -4.79 7.17
CA THR A 60 2.57 -4.96 5.94
C THR A 60 1.94 -6.05 5.08
N ILE A 61 1.77 -5.76 3.80
CA ILE A 61 1.08 -6.66 2.84
C ILE A 61 2.07 -7.25 1.82
N ALA A 62 3.23 -6.64 1.62
CA ALA A 62 4.22 -7.11 0.65
C ALA A 62 5.08 -8.27 1.18
N PHE A 63 5.27 -9.30 0.33
CA PHE A 63 6.25 -10.38 0.50
C PHE A 63 7.29 -10.34 -0.64
N PRO A 64 8.17 -9.33 -0.73
CA PRO A 64 9.06 -9.21 -1.89
C PRO A 64 10.39 -9.98 -1.72
N SER A 65 10.76 -10.43 -0.52
CA SER A 65 12.05 -11.12 -0.28
C SER A 65 12.09 -11.97 1.00
N PRO A 66 13.05 -12.92 1.12
CA PRO A 66 13.27 -13.70 2.35
C PRO A 66 13.57 -12.86 3.60
N ALA A 67 14.16 -11.67 3.42
CA ALA A 67 14.44 -10.74 4.52
C ALA A 67 13.15 -10.15 5.13
N VAL A 68 12.15 -9.82 4.31
CA VAL A 68 10.84 -9.35 4.79
C VAL A 68 10.09 -10.47 5.55
N LEU A 69 10.24 -11.72 5.12
CA LEU A 69 9.72 -12.88 5.85
C LEU A 69 10.41 -13.06 7.21
N ALA A 70 11.73 -12.88 7.28
CA ALA A 70 12.50 -12.95 8.52
C ALA A 70 12.10 -11.84 9.51
N ASP A 71 11.88 -10.61 9.05
CA ASP A 71 11.39 -9.49 9.87
C ASP A 71 9.96 -9.74 10.41
N ILE A 72 9.07 -10.29 9.58
CA ILE A 72 7.72 -10.71 10.01
C ILE A 72 7.84 -11.79 11.09
N ALA A 73 8.69 -12.80 10.90
CA ALA A 73 8.89 -13.88 11.86
C ALA A 73 9.51 -13.37 13.18
N ALA A 74 10.54 -12.52 13.12
CA ALA A 74 11.16 -11.90 14.28
C ALA A 74 10.18 -11.02 15.07
N SER A 75 9.26 -10.32 14.39
CA SER A 75 8.21 -9.54 15.03
C SER A 75 7.21 -10.38 15.85
N ARG A 76 7.09 -11.69 15.56
CA ARG A 76 6.26 -12.63 16.34
C ARG A 76 6.94 -13.08 17.63
N VAL A 77 8.28 -13.11 17.66
CA VAL A 77 9.08 -13.63 18.79
C VAL A 77 9.49 -12.51 19.78
N PHE A 78 9.79 -11.29 19.30
CA PHE A 78 10.49 -10.27 20.10
C PHE A 78 9.78 -8.90 20.29
N GLY A 79 8.45 -8.75 20.19
CA GLY A 79 7.92 -7.40 20.45
C GLY A 79 6.42 -7.16 20.61
N SER A 80 6.13 -6.12 21.40
CA SER A 80 4.83 -5.48 21.60
C SER A 80 4.22 -4.82 20.34
N ARG A 81 4.94 -4.82 19.20
CA ARG A 81 4.54 -4.25 17.90
C ARG A 81 4.50 -5.34 16.81
N ARG A 82 3.44 -6.15 16.80
CA ARG A 82 3.23 -7.27 15.86
C ARG A 82 2.82 -6.79 14.46
N ILE A 83 3.40 -7.38 13.41
CA ILE A 83 2.95 -7.25 12.02
C ILE A 83 1.81 -8.26 11.79
N ARG A 84 0.65 -7.78 11.30
CA ARG A 84 -0.51 -8.63 10.98
C ARG A 84 -0.76 -8.64 9.48
N THR A 85 -1.10 -9.81 8.93
CA THR A 85 -1.64 -9.96 7.58
C THR A 85 -3.15 -9.72 7.62
N PHE A 86 -3.71 -9.14 6.56
CA PHE A 86 -5.16 -8.84 6.48
C PHE A 86 -5.78 -9.55 5.28
N SER A 87 -6.90 -10.25 5.51
CA SER A 87 -7.86 -10.62 4.48
C SER A 87 -9.14 -9.82 4.72
N GLY A 88 -9.47 -8.92 3.79
CA GLY A 88 -10.60 -8.01 3.94
C GLY A 88 -11.81 -8.45 3.13
N ARG A 89 -13.01 -8.46 3.74
CA ARG A 89 -14.27 -8.34 3.01
C ARG A 89 -14.48 -6.87 2.63
N ILE A 90 -14.81 -6.60 1.37
CA ILE A 90 -15.19 -5.27 0.92
C ILE A 90 -16.55 -4.97 1.55
N ARG A 91 -16.62 -3.93 2.39
CA ARG A 91 -17.89 -3.42 2.93
C ARG A 91 -18.53 -2.47 1.91
N ALA A 92 -19.85 -2.30 1.99
CA ALA A 92 -20.60 -1.47 1.05
C ALA A 92 -20.15 0.00 1.02
N GLU A 93 -19.51 0.48 2.09
CA GLU A 93 -18.99 1.85 2.15
C GLU A 93 -17.68 2.05 1.35
N LEU A 94 -17.05 0.96 0.87
CA LEU A 94 -15.81 1.01 0.09
C LEU A 94 -16.12 0.95 -1.40
N ARG A 95 -15.66 1.97 -2.14
CA ARG A 95 -15.77 2.00 -3.61
C ARG A 95 -14.54 1.36 -4.26
N PRO A 96 -14.71 0.34 -5.13
CA PRO A 96 -13.58 -0.20 -5.89
C PRO A 96 -13.07 0.85 -6.89
N VAL A 97 -11.75 1.03 -6.93
CA VAL A 97 -11.08 1.86 -7.94
C VAL A 97 -10.58 0.96 -9.04
N VAL A 98 -11.18 1.08 -10.23
CA VAL A 98 -10.82 0.31 -11.43
C VAL A 98 -10.02 1.23 -12.36
N ALA A 99 -8.80 0.80 -12.68
CA ALA A 99 -7.89 1.53 -13.57
C ALA A 99 -8.08 1.17 -15.05
N GLY A 100 -8.68 0.01 -15.34
CA GLY A 100 -8.97 -0.44 -16.69
C GLY A 100 -9.66 -1.80 -16.70
N SER A 101 -10.39 -2.07 -17.78
CA SER A 101 -11.09 -3.33 -18.03
C SER A 101 -10.61 -3.91 -19.35
N PHE A 102 -10.23 -5.19 -19.35
CA PHE A 102 -9.68 -5.88 -20.52
C PHE A 102 -10.46 -7.18 -20.74
N PRO A 103 -10.66 -7.61 -22.00
CA PRO A 103 -11.25 -8.92 -22.27
C PRO A 103 -10.27 -10.04 -21.88
N LEU A 104 -10.80 -11.21 -21.51
CA LEU A 104 -10.01 -12.35 -21.04
C LEU A 104 -9.00 -12.84 -22.08
N GLU A 105 -9.33 -12.70 -23.36
CA GLU A 105 -8.53 -13.15 -24.49
C GLU A 105 -7.28 -12.28 -24.71
N GLU A 106 -7.18 -11.14 -24.02
CA GLU A 106 -6.08 -10.19 -24.20
C GLU A 106 -5.03 -10.26 -23.10
N THR A 107 -3.76 -10.33 -23.52
CA THR A 107 -2.58 -10.18 -22.65
C THR A 107 -2.28 -8.72 -22.29
N ALA A 108 -3.05 -7.75 -22.81
CA ALA A 108 -2.85 -6.33 -22.59
C ALA A 108 -2.93 -5.94 -21.11
N ALA A 109 -3.80 -6.59 -20.33
CA ALA A 109 -3.90 -6.39 -18.89
C ALA A 109 -2.59 -6.72 -18.17
N HIS A 110 -1.93 -7.84 -18.53
CA HIS A 110 -0.68 -8.26 -17.95
C HIS A 110 0.46 -7.30 -18.29
N ARG A 111 0.60 -6.93 -19.57
CA ARG A 111 1.57 -5.90 -19.98
C ARG A 111 1.33 -4.57 -19.25
N ARG A 112 0.08 -4.15 -19.10
CA ARG A 112 -0.26 -2.92 -18.37
C ARG A 112 0.07 -3.03 -16.88
N LEU A 113 -0.06 -4.20 -16.27
CA LEU A 113 0.37 -4.45 -14.91
C LEU A 113 1.90 -4.37 -14.77
N GLU A 114 2.64 -4.99 -15.70
CA GLU A 114 4.11 -5.01 -15.72
C GLU A 114 4.73 -3.62 -15.86
N THR A 115 4.11 -2.72 -16.64
CA THR A 115 4.55 -1.31 -16.70
C THR A 115 4.44 -0.57 -15.36
N GLY A 116 3.67 -1.13 -14.41
CA GLY A 116 3.47 -0.58 -13.08
C GLY A 116 2.72 0.76 -13.07
N GLY A 117 2.60 1.32 -11.86
CA GLY A 117 2.07 2.69 -11.69
C GLY A 117 0.58 2.86 -11.89
N ASN A 118 -0.21 1.78 -11.89
CA ASN A 118 -1.66 1.87 -11.99
C ASN A 118 -2.26 2.36 -10.66
N LEU A 119 -3.17 3.34 -10.73
CA LEU A 119 -3.99 3.74 -9.60
C LEU A 119 -5.32 2.98 -9.62
N GLY A 120 -5.36 1.83 -8.94
CA GLY A 120 -6.52 0.96 -8.90
C GLY A 120 -6.27 -0.40 -9.54
N LYS A 121 -7.30 -1.23 -9.56
CA LYS A 121 -7.25 -2.60 -10.09
C LYS A 121 -7.45 -2.62 -11.60
N LEU A 122 -6.70 -3.46 -12.31
CA LEU A 122 -7.06 -3.88 -13.66
C LEU A 122 -8.01 -5.06 -13.52
N VAL A 123 -9.15 -5.03 -14.23
CA VAL A 123 -10.16 -6.09 -14.19
C VAL A 123 -10.22 -6.81 -15.53
N ILE A 124 -10.52 -8.10 -15.46
CA ILE A 124 -10.76 -8.93 -16.64
C ILE A 124 -12.25 -9.13 -16.80
N ARG A 125 -12.75 -8.89 -18.01
CA ARG A 125 -14.13 -9.16 -18.41
C ARG A 125 -14.17 -10.55 -19.02
N THR A 126 -14.90 -11.44 -18.35
CA THR A 126 -15.36 -12.70 -18.91
C THR A 126 -16.69 -12.41 -19.59
N GLY A 127 -16.87 -12.84 -20.85
CA GLY A 127 -18.12 -12.68 -21.59
C GLY A 127 -19.34 -13.24 -20.85
#